data_AF-W7IHV2-F1
#
_entry.id   AF-W7IHV2-F1
#
_cell.length_a   1.000
_cell.length_b   1.000
_cell.length_c   1.000
_cell.angle_alpha   90.00
_cell.angle_beta   90.00
_cell.angle_gamma   90.00
#
_symmetry.space_group_name_H-M   'P 1'
#
loop_
_entity.id
_entity.type
_entity.pdbx_description
1 polymer ?
#
loop_
_entity_poly.entity_id
_entity_poly.type
_entity_poly.pdbx_seq_one_letter_code
_entity_poly.pdbx_strand_id
1 'polypeptide(L)' 'MVWSNGRAFVLEPPVWVGLDGYGRPARLTPAALDRQGWTHHRAC' A
#
# COMPACT_ATOMS: atom_id res chain seq x y z
N MET A 1 -2.72 -2.26 -8.19
CA MET A 1 -1.73 -1.36 -7.57
C MET A 1 -2.48 -0.15 -7.05
N VAL A 2 -2.15 0.30 -5.83
CA VAL A 2 -2.71 1.48 -5.18
C VAL A 2 -1.59 2.26 -4.50
N TRP A 3 -1.87 3.50 -4.14
CA TRP A 3 -0.96 4.38 -3.44
C TRP A 3 -1.47 4.61 -2.02
N SER A 4 -0.63 4.41 -1.03
CA SER A 4 -0.93 4.75 0.36
C SER A 4 0.30 5.41 0.98
N ASN A 5 0.09 6.53 1.69
CA ASN A 5 1.19 7.30 2.30
C ASN A 5 2.34 7.63 1.32
N GLY A 6 2.01 7.96 0.07
CA GLY A 6 3.01 8.27 -0.98
C GLY A 6 3.77 7.06 -1.54
N ARG A 7 3.36 5.84 -1.20
CA ARG A 7 4.04 4.59 -1.61
C ARG A 7 3.10 3.68 -2.38
N ALA A 8 3.68 2.94 -3.32
CA ALA A 8 2.96 1.97 -4.11
C ALA A 8 2.79 0.64 -3.36
N PHE A 9 1.58 0.09 -3.43
CA PHE A 9 1.22 -1.24 -2.97
C PHE A 9 0.59 -2.02 -4.13
N VAL A 10 1.03 -3.25 -4.33
CA VAL A 10 0.51 -4.19 -5.34
C VAL A 10 -0.30 -5.26 -4.63
N LEU A 11 -1.42 -5.68 -5.21
CA LEU A 11 -2.23 -6.75 -4.64
C LEU A 11 -1.62 -8.09 -5.06
N GLU A 12 -1.15 -8.85 -4.07
CA GLU A 12 -0.78 -10.25 -4.19
C GLU A 12 -1.73 -11.06 -3.30
N PRO A 13 -2.88 -11.51 -3.82
CA PRO A 13 -3.94 -12.08 -2.99
C PRO A 13 -3.40 -13.17 -2.03
N PRO A 14 -3.67 -13.07 -0.71
CA PRO A 14 -4.67 -12.20 -0.08
C PRO A 14 -4.12 -10.88 0.53
N VAL A 15 -2.88 -10.48 0.21
CA VAL A 15 -2.18 -9.35 0.85
C VAL A 15 -1.76 -8.27 -0.15
N TRP A 16 -1.56 -7.06 0.35
CA TRP A 16 -0.95 -5.97 -0.39
C TRP A 16 0.54 -5.90 -0.07
N VAL A 17 1.38 -5.87 -1.08
CA VAL A 17 2.84 -5.84 -0.95
C VAL A 17 3.34 -4.50 -1.47
N GLY A 18 4.16 -3.80 -0.67
CA GLY A 18 4.73 -2.52 -1.02
C GLY A 18 5.98 -2.23 -0.19
N LEU A 19 6.35 -0.96 -0.12
CA LEU A 19 7.47 -0.51 0.72
C LEU A 19 6.95 0.34 1.89
N ASP A 20 7.64 0.28 3.02
CA ASP A 20 7.35 1.11 4.20
C ASP A 20 8.09 2.46 4.18
N GLY A 21 7.93 3.18 5.30
CA GLY A 21 8.73 4.32 5.78
C GLY A 21 10.16 4.41 5.25
N TYR A 22 10.85 3.27 5.34
CA TYR A 22 12.28 3.10 5.32
C TYR A 22 12.73 2.33 4.07
N GLY A 23 11.84 2.09 3.11
CA GLY A 23 12.13 1.32 1.90
C GLY A 23 12.20 -0.18 2.13
N ARG A 24 11.67 -0.69 3.25
CA ARG A 24 11.61 -2.14 3.53
C ARG A 24 10.33 -2.74 2.95
N PRO A 25 10.36 -4.00 2.50
CA PRO A 25 9.15 -4.72 2.10
C PRO A 25 8.12 -4.73 3.24
N ALA A 26 6.91 -4.28 2.93
CA ALA A 26 5.77 -4.26 3.83
C ALA A 26 4.61 -5.03 3.24
N ARG A 27 3.91 -5.77 4.11
CA ARG A 27 2.71 -6.53 3.75
C ARG A 27 1.54 -5.98 4.56
N LEU A 28 0.51 -5.52 3.86
CA LEU A 28 -0.70 -4.98 4.45
C LEU A 28 -1.88 -5.89 4.12
N THR A 29 -2.77 -6.08 5.09
CA THR A 29 -4.07 -6.69 4.81
C THR A 29 -4.97 -5.66 4.12
N PRO A 30 -6.02 -6.09 3.39
CA PRO A 30 -7.00 -5.16 2.82
C PRO A 30 -7.57 -4.18 3.85
N ALA A 31 -7.89 -4.66 5.06
CA ALA A 31 -8.40 -3.82 6.15
C ALA A 31 -7.37 -2.81 6.70
N ALA A 32 -6.09 -3.19 6.73
CA ALA A 32 -5.03 -2.27 7.18
C ALA A 32 -4.79 -1.16 6.14
N LEU A 33 -4.82 -1.51 4.86
CA LEU A 33 -4.67 -0.57 3.76
C LEU A 33 -5.86 0.40 3.71
N ASP A 34 -7.08 -0.12 3.86
CA ASP A 34 -8.30 0.69 3.93
C ASP A 34 -8.25 1.71 5.07
N ARG A 35 -7.82 1.28 6.27
CA ARG A 35 -7.62 2.18 7.42
C ARG A 35 -6.55 3.24 7.18
N GLN A 36 -5.49 2.94 6.43
CA GLN A 36 -4.46 3.93 6.09
C GLN A 36 -4.93 4.96 5.07
N GLY A 37 -6.02 4.68 4.34
CA GLY A 37 -6.40 5.43 3.17
C GLY A 37 -5.45 5.13 2.01
N TRP A 38 -6.03 4.76 0.87
CA TRP A 38 -5.30 4.51 -0.35
C TRP A 38 -6.03 5.14 -1.54
N THR A 39 -5.29 5.40 -2.60
CA THR A 39 -5.78 6.01 -3.83
C THR A 39 -5.31 5.22 -5.03
N HIS A 40 -6.09 5.19 -6.11
CA HIS A 40 -5.62 4.61 -7.38
C HIS A 40 -4.55 5.49 -8.06
N HIS A 41 -4.49 6.77 -7.70
CA HIS A 41 -3.56 7.75 -8.26
C HIS A 41 -2.46 8.06 -7.26
N ARG A 42 -1.25 8.29 -7.75
CA ARG A 42 -0.21 8.94 -6.95
C ARG A 42 -0.68 10.38 -6.74
N ALA A 43 -0.90 10.80 -5.50
CA ALA A 43 -1.01 12.22 -5.20
C ALA A 43 0.35 12.86 -5.55
N CYS A 44 0.32 13.85 -6.44
CA CYS A 44 1.50 14.53 -6.96
C CYS A 44 2.31 15.20 -5.86
#